data_AF-A0A958PKB3-F1
#
_entry.id   AF-A0A958PKB3-F1
#
_cell.length_a   1.000
_cell.length_b   1.000
_cell.length_c   1.000
_cell.angle_alpha   90.00
_cell.angle_beta   90.00
_cell.angle_gamma   90.00
#
_symmetry.space_group_name_H-M   'P 1'
#
loop_
_entity.id
_entity.type
_entity.pdbx_description
1 polymer ?
#
loop_
_entity_poly.entity_id
_entity_poly.type
_entity_poly.pdbx_seq_one_letter_code
_entity_poly.pdbx_strand_id
1 'polypeptide(L)'
;YIAAYPAIAAQSPTIQILNSLHRHPEGIPWSKVLESCPVEKALEDRIDELVSARLIAPDNGDYRLTRKGYCLARAFEIFRNTLGLSEGSG
;
A
#
# COMPACT_ATOMS: atom_id res chain seq x y z
N TYR A 1 30.56 -3.54 1.60
CA TYR A 1 29.62 -2.95 0.62
C TYR A 1 28.18 -3.41 0.84
N ILE A 2 27.69 -3.45 2.08
CA ILE A 2 26.25 -3.38 2.32
C ILE A 2 26.01 -1.92 2.65
N ALA A 3 26.11 -1.09 1.60
CA ALA A 3 25.57 0.25 1.65
C ALA A 3 24.13 0.07 2.09
N ALA A 4 23.73 0.80 3.12
CA ALA A 4 22.35 0.99 3.50
C ALA A 4 21.61 1.39 2.22
N TYR A 5 21.02 0.40 1.54
CA TYR A 5 19.98 0.66 0.59
C TYR A 5 18.96 1.43 1.43
N PRO A 6 18.59 2.66 1.06
CA PRO A 6 17.58 3.39 1.78
C PRO A 6 16.25 2.72 1.41
N ALA A 7 16.07 1.46 1.81
CA ALA A 7 14.82 0.71 1.77
C ALA A 7 13.75 1.40 2.64
N ILE A 8 14.17 2.38 3.45
CA ILE A 8 13.33 3.30 4.22
C ILE A 8 12.86 4.50 3.38
N ALA A 9 13.58 4.90 2.32
CA ALA A 9 13.21 6.05 1.47
C ALA A 9 12.43 5.66 0.20
N ALA A 10 12.55 4.42 -0.26
CA ALA A 10 11.65 3.91 -1.29
C ALA A 10 10.31 3.53 -0.62
N GLN A 11 9.39 4.49 -0.50
CA GLN A 11 8.00 4.19 -0.15
C GLN A 11 7.47 3.19 -1.18
N SER A 12 7.51 1.89 -0.87
CA SER A 12 7.08 0.84 -1.78
C SER A 12 5.63 1.12 -2.24
N PRO A 13 5.35 1.21 -3.55
CA PRO A 13 4.01 1.50 -4.06
C PRO A 13 2.96 0.54 -3.50
N THR A 14 3.33 -0.73 -3.31
CA THR A 14 2.49 -1.75 -2.65
C THR A 14 2.05 -1.32 -1.25
N ILE A 15 2.96 -0.78 -0.43
CA ILE A 15 2.64 -0.35 0.93
C ILE A 15 1.80 0.92 0.90
N GLN A 16 2.04 1.83 -0.04
CA GLN A 16 1.19 3.01 -0.22
C GLN A 16 -0.25 2.60 -0.58
N ILE A 17 -0.43 1.68 -1.54
CA ILE A 17 -1.75 1.16 -1.93
C ILE A 17 -2.45 0.50 -0.73
N LEU A 18 -1.74 -0.38 -0.01
CA LEU A 18 -2.32 -1.06 1.14
C LEU A 18 -2.69 -0.11 2.27
N ASN A 19 -1.89 0.93 2.54
CA ASN A 19 -2.20 1.95 3.53
C ASN A 19 -3.37 2.83 3.10
N SER A 20 -3.43 3.25 1.83
CA SER A 20 -4.56 4.00 1.28
C SER A 20 -5.85 3.20 1.42
N LEU A 21 -5.85 1.92 1.05
CA LEU A 21 -7.02 1.05 1.23
C LEU A 21 -7.34 0.74 2.69
N HIS A 22 -6.33 0.72 3.57
CA HIS A 22 -6.54 0.52 5.01
C HIS A 22 -7.30 1.67 5.65
N ARG A 23 -7.03 2.90 5.19
CA ARG A 23 -7.70 4.12 5.64
C ARG A 23 -9.12 4.29 5.14
N HIS A 24 -9.47 3.56 4.08
CA HIS A 24 -10.78 3.60 3.45
C HIS A 24 -11.40 2.19 3.44
N PRO A 25 -11.90 1.71 4.59
CA PRO A 25 -12.54 0.41 4.70
C PRO A 25 -13.80 0.27 3.83
N GLU A 26 -14.43 1.40 3.46
CA GLU A 26 -15.54 1.49 2.51
C GLU A 26 -15.13 1.13 1.06
N GLY A 27 -13.84 1.01 0.78
CA GLY A 27 -13.30 0.80 -0.56
C GLY A 27 -13.05 2.12 -1.28
N ILE A 28 -12.10 2.12 -2.21
CA ILE A 28 -11.81 3.32 -3.00
C ILE A 28 -11.74 2.98 -4.48
N PRO A 29 -12.24 3.88 -5.34
CA PRO A 29 -12.11 3.73 -6.78
C PRO A 29 -10.64 3.86 -7.16
N TRP A 30 -10.22 3.04 -8.12
CA TRP A 30 -8.81 2.95 -8.53
C TRP A 30 -8.21 4.31 -8.95
N SER A 31 -8.98 5.14 -9.62
CA SER A 31 -8.58 6.50 -9.99
C SER A 31 -8.11 7.34 -8.80
N LYS A 32 -8.69 7.14 -7.61
CA LYS A 32 -8.26 7.80 -6.37
C LYS A 32 -7.01 7.19 -5.76
N VAL A 33 -6.76 5.89 -5.95
CA VAL A 33 -5.48 5.28 -5.54
C VAL A 33 -4.34 5.85 -6.38
N LEU A 34 -4.55 6.00 -7.70
CA LEU A 34 -3.58 6.59 -8.62
C LEU A 34 -3.21 8.02 -8.26
N GLU A 35 -4.19 8.88 -7.92
CA GLU A 35 -3.94 10.25 -7.47
C GLU A 35 -2.99 10.32 -6.26
N SER A 36 -2.98 9.28 -5.41
CA SER A 36 -2.14 9.22 -4.22
C SER A 36 -0.73 8.66 -4.47
N CYS A 37 -0.43 8.15 -5.67
CA CYS A 37 0.79 7.41 -5.94
C CYS A 37 1.49 7.93 -7.23
N PRO A 38 2.62 8.66 -7.13
CA PRO A 38 3.23 9.39 -8.25
C PRO A 38 3.90 8.51 -9.33
N VAL A 39 3.80 7.18 -9.26
CA VAL A 39 4.46 6.23 -10.17
C VAL A 39 3.44 5.51 -11.06
N GLU A 40 2.74 6.28 -11.88
CA GLU A 40 1.57 5.85 -12.69
C GLU A 40 1.79 4.59 -13.53
N LYS A 41 3.00 4.38 -14.08
CA LYS A 41 3.25 3.33 -15.08
C LYS A 41 3.55 1.93 -14.51
N ALA A 42 3.80 1.81 -13.21
CA ALA A 42 4.09 0.53 -12.55
C ALA A 42 3.01 0.12 -11.54
N LEU A 43 1.85 0.80 -11.56
CA LEU A 43 0.78 0.63 -10.58
C LEU A 43 -0.23 -0.44 -11.01
N GLU A 44 -0.51 -0.58 -12.31
CA GLU A 44 -1.43 -1.61 -12.84
C GLU A 44 -0.90 -3.04 -12.62
N ASP A 45 0.35 -3.31 -13.02
CA ASP A 45 1.01 -4.60 -12.76
C ASP A 45 1.01 -4.95 -11.26
N ARG A 46 1.12 -3.93 -10.39
CA ARG A 46 1.10 -4.11 -8.94
C ARG A 46 -0.28 -4.44 -8.40
N ILE A 47 -1.36 -3.93 -9.00
CA ILE A 47 -2.71 -4.35 -8.63
C ILE A 47 -2.89 -5.82 -8.96
N ASP A 48 -2.51 -6.23 -10.16
CA ASP A 48 -2.70 -7.62 -10.59
C ASP A 48 -1.92 -8.57 -9.68
N GLU A 49 -0.71 -8.18 -9.29
CA GLU A 49 0.05 -8.88 -8.25
C GLU A 49 -0.68 -8.89 -6.89
N LEU A 50 -1.25 -7.77 -6.43
CA LEU A 50 -1.94 -7.66 -5.15
C LEU A 50 -3.25 -8.46 -5.11
N VAL A 51 -4.00 -8.48 -6.21
CA VAL A 51 -5.21 -9.29 -6.42
C VAL A 51 -4.82 -10.77 -6.46
N SER A 52 -3.80 -11.12 -7.25
CA SER A 52 -3.26 -12.49 -7.33
C SER A 52 -2.75 -13.00 -5.97
N ALA A 53 -2.10 -12.13 -5.19
CA ALA A 53 -1.64 -12.42 -3.84
C ALA A 53 -2.78 -12.48 -2.79
N ARG A 54 -4.02 -12.19 -3.20
CA ARG A 54 -5.24 -12.08 -2.37
C ARG A 54 -5.10 -11.06 -1.24
N LEU A 55 -4.39 -9.96 -1.49
CA LEU A 55 -4.25 -8.86 -0.53
C LEU A 55 -5.35 -7.82 -0.70
N ILE A 56 -5.81 -7.61 -1.93
CA ILE A 56 -6.93 -6.74 -2.27
C ILE A 56 -7.96 -7.53 -3.09
N ALA A 57 -9.22 -7.10 -3.07
CA ALA A 57 -10.29 -7.67 -3.85
C ALA A 57 -11.14 -6.56 -4.48
N PRO A 58 -11.61 -6.74 -5.73
CA PRO A 58 -12.58 -5.84 -6.32
C PRO A 58 -13.96 -6.01 -5.64
N ASP A 59 -14.63 -4.90 -5.37
CA ASP A 59 -15.98 -4.83 -4.79
C ASP A 59 -16.75 -3.68 -5.44
N ASN A 60 -17.74 -4.01 -6.29
CA ASN A 60 -18.63 -3.04 -6.95
C ASN A 60 -17.95 -1.89 -7.71
N GLY A 61 -16.75 -2.11 -8.27
CA GLY A 61 -15.98 -1.09 -8.99
C GLY A 61 -14.90 -0.41 -8.16
N ASP A 62 -14.88 -0.68 -6.85
CA ASP A 62 -13.85 -0.25 -5.92
C ASP A 62 -12.92 -1.41 -5.56
N TYR A 63 -11.79 -1.10 -4.93
CA TYR A 63 -10.91 -2.11 -4.33
C TYR A 63 -11.00 -2.03 -2.80
N ARG A 64 -11.00 -3.20 -2.16
CA ARG A 64 -10.98 -3.34 -0.70
C ARG A 64 -9.87 -4.28 -0.25
N LEU A 65 -9.38 -4.07 0.97
CA LEU A 65 -8.46 -5.01 1.60
C LEU A 65 -9.18 -6.32 1.92
N THR A 66 -8.52 -7.43 1.64
CA THR A 66 -8.91 -8.71 2.23
C THR A 66 -8.43 -8.77 3.68
N ARG A 67 -8.87 -9.79 4.44
CA ARG A 67 -8.33 -10.06 5.79
C ARG A 67 -6.79 -10.19 5.80
N LYS A 68 -6.22 -10.77 4.74
CA LYS A 68 -4.77 -10.93 4.59
C LYS A 68 -4.09 -9.58 4.33
N GLY A 69 -4.64 -8.77 3.45
CA GLY A 69 -4.15 -7.41 3.17
C GLY A 69 -4.19 -6.53 4.42
N TYR A 70 -5.27 -6.62 5.20
CA TYR A 70 -5.44 -5.89 6.45
C TYR A 70 -4.37 -6.24 7.49
N CYS A 71 -4.09 -7.54 7.70
CA CYS A 71 -3.03 -7.96 8.61
C CYS A 71 -1.66 -7.43 8.18
N LEU A 72 -1.37 -7.44 6.88
CA LEU A 72 -0.10 -6.94 6.34
C LEU A 72 0.02 -5.41 6.55
N ALA A 73 -1.00 -4.64 6.16
CA ALA A 73 -1.03 -3.20 6.33
C ALA A 73 -0.81 -2.81 7.80
N ARG A 74 -1.51 -3.48 8.73
CA ARG A 74 -1.36 -3.25 10.16
C ARG A 74 0.03 -3.60 10.69
N ALA A 75 0.62 -4.69 10.23
CA ALA A 75 1.99 -5.05 10.61
C ALA A 75 3.00 -3.98 10.14
N PHE A 76 2.80 -3.43 8.94
CA PHE A 76 3.62 -2.35 8.41
C PHE A 76 3.44 -1.03 9.19
N GLU A 77 2.22 -0.69 9.56
CA GLU A 77 1.94 0.47 10.40
C GLU A 77 2.66 0.37 11.75
N ILE A 78 2.55 -0.79 12.41
CA ILE A 78 3.27 -1.08 13.66
C ILE A 78 4.77 -0.95 13.44
N PHE A 79 5.31 -1.55 12.37
CA PHE A 79 6.74 -1.49 12.06
C PHE A 79 7.22 -0.04 11.86
N ARG A 80 6.48 0.77 11.08
CA ARG A 80 6.79 2.19 10.88
C ARG A 80 6.77 2.97 12.20
N ASN A 81 5.77 2.72 13.04
CA ASN A 81 5.64 3.36 14.34
C ASN A 81 6.80 2.98 15.27
N THR A 82 7.25 1.72 15.27
CA THR A 82 8.42 1.28 16.06
C THR A 82 9.73 1.90 15.60
N LEU A 83 9.83 2.30 14.32
CA LEU A 83 10.99 2.99 13.77
C LEU A 83 10.92 4.52 13.92
N GLY A 84 9.87 5.07 14.54
CA GLY A 84 9.68 6.52 14.66
C GLY A 84 9.37 7.21 13.32
N LEU A 85 8.94 6.45 12.31
CA LEU A 85 8.63 6.92 10.95
C LEU A 85 7.13 7.21 10.80
N SER A 86 6.52 7.79 11.83
CA SER A 86 5.13 8.21 11.83
C SER A 86 4.87 9.15 10.64
N GLU A 87 3.73 8.99 9.98
CA GLU A 87 3.39 9.76 8.78
C GLU A 87 3.46 11.28 9.03
N GLY A 88 4.25 11.99 8.21
CA GLY A 88 4.47 13.42 8.30
C GLY A 88 5.94 13.88 8.33
N SER A 89 6.92 12.97 8.20
CA SER A 89 8.34 13.33 8.12
C SER A 89 9.06 12.45 7.10
N GLY A 90 9.23 12.98 5.89
CA GLY A 90 9.93 12.32 4.77
C GLY A 90 9.36 12.77 3.44
#